data_AF-A0A425Y2H9-F1
#
_entry.id   AF-A0A425Y2H9-F1
#
_cell.length_a   1.000
_cell.length_b   1.000
_cell.length_c   1.000
_cell.angle_alpha   90.00
_cell.angle_beta   90.00
_cell.angle_gamma   90.00
#
_symmetry.space_group_name_H-M   'P 1'
#
loop_
_entity.id
_entity.type
_entity.pdbx_description
1 polymer ?
#
loop_
_entity_poly.entity_id
_entity_poly.type
_entity_poly.pdbx_seq_one_letter_code
_entity_poly.pdbx_strand_id
1 'polypeptide(L)'
;MLPAPLWYAVVAEKHLHLDYADDLLNLFSVEEDWDLMNEQAVYLVGKMAKQYPTEFVNKVLEYIEGNIDKESKTPYIFSFEALYYATDEQFDRIFAILDLDNFQWLDHYIRILGDIQHEGTLEKFKRMLPKFEGKHTAIELQFYIDVMEGRVTEFEKGLAFCEMRDVEWKNHYQQMEAIFSQSEAPIHSDKKVGRNDPCICGSGKKFKQCCMN
;
A
#
# COMPACT_ATOMS: atom_id res chain seq x y z
N MET A 1 -24.46 7.99 2.19
CA MET A 1 -23.67 8.04 0.95
C MET A 1 -22.21 7.84 1.36
N LEU A 2 -21.56 6.77 0.89
CA LEU A 2 -20.13 6.56 1.17
C LEU A 2 -19.31 7.73 0.63
N PRO A 3 -18.16 8.07 1.24
CA PRO A 3 -17.33 9.17 0.78
C PRO A 3 -16.87 8.84 -0.65
N ALA A 4 -16.84 9.83 -1.55
CA ALA A 4 -16.42 9.64 -2.94
C ALA A 4 -15.09 8.84 -3.08
N PRO A 5 -14.07 9.06 -2.22
CA PRO A 5 -12.87 8.22 -2.14
C PRO A 5 -13.13 6.70 -2.08
N LEU A 6 -14.12 6.24 -1.31
CA LEU A 6 -14.44 4.82 -1.16
C LEU A 6 -15.15 4.26 -2.40
N TRP A 7 -16.02 5.02 -3.06
CA TRP A 7 -16.65 4.59 -4.31
C TRP A 7 -15.62 4.43 -5.44
N TYR A 8 -14.64 5.35 -5.52
CA TYR A 8 -13.55 5.22 -6.49
C TYR A 8 -12.73 3.95 -6.26
N ALA A 9 -12.42 3.64 -5.00
CA ALA A 9 -11.72 2.40 -4.66
C ALA A 9 -12.51 1.15 -5.08
N VAL A 10 -13.81 1.08 -4.78
CA VAL A 10 -14.67 -0.05 -5.17
C VAL A 10 -14.75 -0.24 -6.68
N VAL A 11 -14.76 0.86 -7.45
CA VAL A 11 -14.70 0.78 -8.92
C VAL A 11 -13.34 0.27 -9.39
N ALA A 12 -12.25 0.75 -8.81
CA ALA A 12 -10.89 0.36 -9.18
C ALA A 12 -10.64 -1.14 -9.01
N GLU A 13 -11.26 -1.80 -8.03
CA GLU A 13 -11.14 -3.26 -7.83
C GLU A 13 -11.55 -4.10 -9.04
N LYS A 14 -12.46 -3.60 -9.88
CA LYS A 14 -12.94 -4.30 -11.09
C LYS A 14 -12.16 -3.93 -12.35
N HIS A 15 -11.26 -2.96 -12.26
CA HIS A 15 -10.54 -2.38 -13.39
C HIS A 15 -9.03 -2.29 -13.14
N LEU A 16 -8.46 -3.32 -12.49
CA LEU A 16 -7.02 -3.43 -12.22
C LEU A 16 -6.21 -3.61 -13.51
N HIS A 17 -5.28 -2.68 -13.75
CA HIS A 17 -4.38 -2.68 -14.89
C HIS A 17 -3.02 -2.09 -14.51
N LEU A 18 -1.94 -2.62 -15.07
CA LEU A 18 -0.56 -2.21 -14.75
C LEU A 18 -0.26 -0.75 -15.06
N ASP A 19 -0.97 -0.15 -16.01
CA ASP A 19 -0.81 1.28 -16.34
C ASP A 19 -1.11 2.20 -15.15
N TYR A 20 -1.90 1.73 -14.17
CA TYR A 20 -2.23 2.47 -12.95
C TYR A 20 -1.31 2.13 -11.77
N ALA A 21 -0.26 1.35 -11.98
CA ALA A 21 0.61 0.90 -10.90
C ALA A 21 1.27 2.07 -10.16
N ASP A 22 1.81 3.03 -10.90
CA ASP A 22 2.51 4.17 -10.32
C ASP A 22 1.51 5.10 -9.61
N ASP A 23 0.32 5.32 -10.21
CA ASP A 23 -0.77 6.09 -9.59
C ASP A 23 -1.21 5.47 -8.27
N LEU A 24 -1.39 4.14 -8.23
CA LEU A 24 -1.76 3.39 -7.04
C LEU A 24 -0.71 3.52 -5.93
N LEU A 25 0.57 3.37 -6.27
CA LEU A 25 1.66 3.47 -5.28
C LEU A 25 1.82 4.90 -4.74
N ASN A 26 1.56 5.90 -5.59
CA ASN A 26 1.59 7.31 -5.22
C ASN A 26 0.37 7.75 -4.39
N LEU A 27 -0.62 6.88 -4.14
CA LEU A 27 -1.69 7.15 -3.17
C LEU A 27 -1.18 7.17 -1.73
N PHE A 28 -0.09 6.46 -1.43
CA PHE A 28 0.53 6.47 -0.11
C PHE A 28 1.25 7.80 0.10
N SER A 29 0.68 8.70 0.90
CA SER A 29 1.17 10.08 1.02
C SER A 29 1.28 10.51 2.50
N VAL A 30 1.75 11.73 2.75
CA VAL A 30 1.79 12.29 4.12
C VAL A 30 0.78 13.44 4.30
N GLU A 31 0.12 13.86 3.23
CA GLU A 31 -0.82 14.99 3.25
C GLU A 31 -2.22 14.47 3.61
N GLU A 32 -2.51 14.42 4.92
CA GLU A 32 -3.84 14.07 5.47
C GLU A 32 -4.44 12.79 4.86
N ASP A 33 -3.70 11.70 4.98
CA ASP A 33 -4.19 10.39 4.61
C ASP A 33 -5.36 9.98 5.52
N TRP A 34 -6.54 9.85 4.93
CA TRP A 34 -7.64 9.15 5.57
C TRP A 34 -7.25 7.69 5.70
N ASP A 35 -7.24 7.12 6.91
CA ASP A 35 -6.92 5.69 7.15
C ASP A 35 -7.65 4.76 6.17
N LEU A 36 -8.88 5.13 5.78
CA LEU A 36 -9.69 4.42 4.80
C LEU A 36 -9.07 4.37 3.39
N MET A 37 -8.44 5.45 2.91
CA MET A 37 -7.82 5.47 1.58
C MET A 37 -6.59 4.56 1.54
N ASN A 38 -5.78 4.58 2.60
CA ASN A 38 -4.63 3.67 2.71
C ASN A 38 -5.08 2.21 2.78
N GLU A 39 -6.14 1.90 3.54
CA GLU A 39 -6.72 0.56 3.57
C GLU A 39 -7.17 0.09 2.17
N GLN A 40 -7.83 0.95 1.39
CA GLN A 40 -8.21 0.63 0.02
C GLN A 40 -7.00 0.46 -0.90
N ALA A 41 -6.01 1.34 -0.80
CA ALA A 41 -4.81 1.26 -1.61
C ALA A 41 -4.02 -0.02 -1.29
N VAL A 42 -3.90 -0.43 -0.01
CA VAL A 42 -3.33 -1.73 0.39
C VAL A 42 -4.11 -2.87 -0.26
N TYR A 43 -5.45 -2.86 -0.17
CA TYR A 43 -6.26 -3.90 -0.81
C TYR A 43 -5.98 -4.01 -2.32
N LEU A 44 -5.94 -2.88 -3.02
CA LEU A 44 -5.66 -2.83 -4.46
C LEU A 44 -4.23 -3.26 -4.78
N VAL A 45 -3.24 -2.91 -3.96
CA VAL A 45 -1.85 -3.36 -4.08
C VAL A 45 -1.79 -4.89 -4.03
N GLY A 46 -2.42 -5.51 -3.03
CA GLY A 46 -2.48 -6.97 -2.92
C GLY A 46 -3.16 -7.60 -4.13
N LYS A 47 -4.29 -7.05 -4.60
CA LYS A 47 -4.99 -7.56 -5.78
C LYS A 47 -4.18 -7.42 -7.07
N MET A 48 -3.51 -6.29 -7.26
CA MET A 48 -2.66 -6.02 -8.42
C MET A 48 -1.46 -6.98 -8.41
N ALA A 49 -0.82 -7.19 -7.27
CA ALA A 49 0.28 -8.13 -7.11
C ALA A 49 -0.17 -9.58 -7.38
N LYS A 50 -1.35 -9.97 -6.90
CA LYS A 50 -1.93 -11.29 -7.20
C LYS A 50 -2.18 -11.47 -8.71
N GLN A 51 -2.60 -10.42 -9.41
CA GLN A 51 -2.90 -10.47 -10.84
C GLN A 51 -1.65 -10.41 -11.71
N TYR A 52 -0.63 -9.66 -11.28
CA TYR A 52 0.62 -9.41 -12.01
C TYR A 52 1.84 -9.62 -11.09
N PRO A 53 2.11 -10.85 -10.63
CA PRO A 53 3.07 -11.12 -9.56
C PRO A 53 4.51 -10.77 -9.95
N THR A 54 4.90 -10.94 -11.20
CA THR A 54 6.22 -10.54 -11.67
C THR A 54 6.31 -9.03 -11.88
N GLU A 55 5.44 -8.48 -12.73
CA GLU A 55 5.55 -7.10 -13.21
C GLU A 55 5.26 -6.08 -12.11
N PHE A 56 4.22 -6.30 -11.32
CA PHE A 56 3.82 -5.33 -10.30
C PHE A 56 4.70 -5.40 -9.06
N VAL A 57 5.11 -6.60 -8.61
CA VAL A 57 6.04 -6.70 -7.47
C VAL A 57 7.40 -6.08 -7.82
N ASN A 58 7.88 -6.22 -9.06
CA ASN A 58 9.08 -5.52 -9.51
C ASN A 58 8.93 -3.99 -9.43
N LYS A 59 7.78 -3.44 -9.85
CA LYS A 59 7.47 -2.01 -9.68
C LYS A 59 7.40 -1.59 -8.21
N VAL A 60 6.83 -2.42 -7.34
CA VAL A 60 6.79 -2.18 -5.89
C VAL A 60 8.20 -2.13 -5.31
N LEU A 61 9.08 -3.06 -5.70
CA LEU A 61 10.47 -3.04 -5.24
C LEU A 61 11.21 -1.80 -5.74
N GLU A 62 10.98 -1.37 -6.99
CA GLU A 62 11.52 -0.09 -7.53
C GLU A 62 11.02 1.11 -6.73
N TYR A 63 9.74 1.09 -6.35
CA TYR A 63 9.13 2.14 -5.55
C TYR A 63 9.70 2.19 -4.12
N ILE A 64 9.89 1.04 -3.47
CA ILE A 64 10.48 0.93 -2.14
C ILE A 64 11.92 1.47 -2.16
N GLU A 65 12.75 0.96 -3.07
CA GLU A 65 14.15 1.40 -3.22
C GLU A 65 14.22 2.90 -3.53
N GLY A 66 13.40 3.39 -4.46
CA GLY A 66 13.36 4.80 -4.81
C GLY A 66 12.94 5.72 -3.66
N ASN A 67 12.15 5.24 -2.70
CA ASN A 67 11.82 5.98 -1.48
C ASN A 67 12.94 5.91 -0.43
N ILE A 68 13.60 4.76 -0.30
CA ILE A 68 14.78 4.59 0.58
C ILE A 68 15.92 5.51 0.12
N ASP A 69 16.23 5.50 -1.18
CA ASP A 69 17.29 6.32 -1.79
C ASP A 69 17.08 7.83 -1.59
N LYS A 70 15.81 8.25 -1.56
CA LYS A 70 15.42 9.66 -1.36
C LYS A 70 15.23 10.03 0.11
N GLU A 71 15.38 9.09 1.04
CA GLU A 71 14.99 9.24 2.45
C GLU A 71 13.57 9.84 2.59
N SER A 72 12.66 9.34 1.76
CA SER A 72 11.29 9.85 1.67
C SER A 72 10.51 9.64 2.96
N LYS A 73 9.59 10.55 3.27
CA LYS A 73 8.61 10.39 4.36
C LYS A 73 7.36 9.63 3.94
N THR A 74 7.25 9.29 2.67
CA THR A 74 6.12 8.52 2.13
C THR A 74 5.98 7.18 2.86
N PRO A 75 4.77 6.83 3.34
CA PRO A 75 4.55 5.58 4.05
C PRO A 75 4.50 4.38 3.07
N TYR A 76 5.64 4.06 2.44
CA TYR A 76 5.73 2.94 1.49
C TYR A 76 5.57 1.56 2.15
N ILE A 77 5.51 1.47 3.48
CA ILE A 77 5.14 0.25 4.23
C ILE A 77 3.88 -0.42 3.67
N PHE A 78 2.89 0.37 3.25
CA PHE A 78 1.63 -0.15 2.70
C PHE A 78 1.81 -0.91 1.39
N SER A 79 2.89 -0.62 0.65
CA SER A 79 3.22 -1.36 -0.58
C SER A 79 3.76 -2.77 -0.30
N PHE A 80 4.21 -3.06 0.93
CA PHE A 80 4.77 -4.38 1.28
C PHE A 80 3.75 -5.52 1.16
N GLU A 81 2.46 -5.20 1.16
CA GLU A 81 1.37 -6.13 0.86
C GLU A 81 1.61 -6.92 -0.44
N ALA A 82 2.24 -6.31 -1.45
CA ALA A 82 2.54 -6.98 -2.71
C ALA A 82 3.50 -8.18 -2.56
N LEU A 83 4.33 -8.18 -1.52
CA LEU A 83 5.37 -9.21 -1.33
C LEU A 83 4.78 -10.59 -1.05
N TYR A 84 3.55 -10.67 -0.55
CA TYR A 84 2.84 -11.96 -0.40
C TYR A 84 2.68 -12.72 -1.73
N TYR A 85 2.79 -12.03 -2.86
CA TYR A 85 2.71 -12.59 -4.21
C TYR A 85 4.04 -12.56 -4.96
N ALA A 86 5.15 -12.30 -4.25
CA ALA A 86 6.48 -12.32 -4.85
C ALA A 86 6.82 -13.73 -5.37
N THR A 87 7.52 -13.76 -6.50
CA THR A 87 8.07 -14.95 -7.15
C THR A 87 9.55 -15.10 -6.82
N ASP A 88 10.11 -16.29 -7.03
CA ASP A 88 11.51 -16.61 -6.68
C ASP A 88 12.53 -15.63 -7.29
N GLU A 89 12.27 -15.12 -8.49
CA GLU A 89 13.16 -14.16 -9.18
C GLU A 89 13.34 -12.82 -8.45
N GLN A 90 12.45 -12.49 -7.51
CA GLN A 90 12.48 -11.23 -6.77
C GLN A 90 13.17 -11.35 -5.41
N PHE A 91 13.39 -12.57 -4.90
CA PHE A 91 13.85 -12.78 -3.52
C PHE A 91 15.27 -12.29 -3.26
N ASP A 92 16.15 -12.33 -4.25
CA ASP A 92 17.49 -11.75 -4.13
C ASP A 92 17.42 -10.24 -3.85
N ARG A 93 16.51 -9.54 -4.52
CA ARG A 93 16.29 -8.10 -4.38
C ARG A 93 15.59 -7.76 -3.06
N ILE A 94 14.58 -8.54 -2.69
CA ILE A 94 13.90 -8.47 -1.37
C ILE A 94 14.93 -8.62 -0.23
N PHE A 95 15.84 -9.59 -0.34
CA PHE A 95 16.87 -9.78 0.67
C PHE A 95 17.94 -8.67 0.65
N ALA A 96 18.23 -8.06 -0.50
CA ALA A 96 19.14 -6.93 -0.58
C ALA A 96 18.58 -5.70 0.18
N ILE A 97 17.27 -5.43 0.10
CA ILE A 97 16.62 -4.33 0.83
C ILE A 97 16.81 -4.47 2.35
N LEU A 98 16.71 -5.69 2.88
CA LEU A 98 16.95 -5.97 4.31
C LEU A 98 18.37 -5.63 4.80
N ASP A 99 19.35 -5.52 3.90
CA ASP A 99 20.73 -5.17 4.26
C ASP A 99 20.99 -3.65 4.26
N LEU A 100 20.01 -2.83 3.86
CA LEU A 100 20.15 -1.37 3.80
C LEU A 100 20.02 -0.76 5.20
N ASP A 101 21.02 0.04 5.60
CA ASP A 101 21.09 0.64 6.94
C ASP A 101 19.99 1.70 7.21
N ASN A 102 19.53 2.38 6.16
CA ASN A 102 18.49 3.41 6.22
C ASN A 102 17.07 2.87 5.95
N PHE A 103 16.89 1.54 5.88
CA PHE A 103 15.60 0.94 5.61
C PHE A 103 14.63 1.12 6.79
N GLN A 104 13.49 1.77 6.51
CA GLN A 104 12.41 1.96 7.47
C GLN A 104 11.45 0.76 7.48
N TRP A 105 10.76 0.57 8.61
CA TRP A 105 9.75 -0.49 8.81
C TRP A 105 10.27 -1.93 8.68
N LEU A 106 11.54 -2.13 9.02
CA LEU A 106 12.21 -3.43 9.00
C LEU A 106 11.41 -4.55 9.68
N ASP A 107 10.87 -4.30 10.88
CA ASP A 107 10.09 -5.31 11.63
C ASP A 107 8.83 -5.77 10.86
N HIS A 108 8.16 -4.87 10.13
CA HIS A 108 6.99 -5.24 9.31
C HIS A 108 7.40 -6.04 8.08
N TYR A 109 8.53 -5.70 7.46
CA TYR A 109 9.08 -6.46 6.35
C TYR A 109 9.48 -7.87 6.78
N ILE A 110 10.13 -8.00 7.94
CA ILE A 110 10.48 -9.29 8.57
C ILE A 110 9.23 -10.14 8.80
N ARG A 111 8.16 -9.54 9.34
CA ARG A 111 6.88 -10.21 9.56
C ARG A 111 6.36 -10.86 8.28
N ILE A 112 6.25 -10.09 7.21
CA ILE A 112 5.73 -10.56 5.92
C ILE A 112 6.60 -11.69 5.35
N LEU A 113 7.93 -11.55 5.39
CA LEU A 113 8.82 -12.62 4.93
C LEU A 113 8.76 -13.87 5.80
N GLY A 114 8.55 -13.69 7.11
CA GLY A 114 8.33 -14.76 8.07
C GLY A 114 7.00 -15.47 7.87
N ASP A 115 5.97 -14.79 7.38
CA ASP A 115 4.73 -15.41 6.90
C ASP A 115 4.99 -16.16 5.59
N ILE A 116 5.69 -15.55 4.64
CA ILE A 116 5.96 -16.16 3.32
C ILE A 116 6.79 -17.45 3.44
N GLN A 117 7.86 -17.44 4.27
CA GLN A 117 8.78 -18.57 4.49
C GLN A 117 9.43 -19.10 3.21
N HIS A 118 9.90 -18.21 2.33
CA HIS A 118 10.72 -18.61 1.18
C HIS A 118 12.00 -19.34 1.63
N GLU A 119 12.52 -20.25 0.79
CA GLU A 119 13.63 -21.18 1.11
C GLU A 119 14.86 -20.46 1.70
N GLY A 120 15.18 -19.25 1.20
CA GLY A 120 16.32 -18.46 1.67
C GLY A 120 16.08 -17.61 2.93
N THR A 121 14.84 -17.50 3.41
CA THR A 121 14.47 -16.56 4.49
C THR A 121 15.12 -16.95 5.82
N LEU A 122 15.14 -18.23 6.16
CA LEU A 122 15.74 -18.72 7.42
C LEU A 122 17.22 -18.31 7.53
N GLU A 123 18.00 -18.59 6.49
CA GLU A 123 19.43 -18.27 6.47
C GLU A 123 19.69 -16.76 6.39
N LYS A 124 18.80 -15.99 5.76
CA LYS A 124 18.84 -14.53 5.82
C LYS A 124 18.62 -14.03 7.25
N PHE A 125 17.58 -14.49 7.93
CA PHE A 125 17.26 -14.04 9.30
C PHE A 125 18.34 -14.41 10.30
N LYS A 126 18.89 -15.63 10.22
CA LYS A 126 20.02 -16.07 11.06
C LYS A 126 21.25 -15.17 10.90
N ARG A 127 21.58 -14.76 9.67
CA ARG A 127 22.70 -13.85 9.39
C ARG A 127 22.45 -12.44 9.93
N MET A 128 21.20 -11.98 9.93
CA MET A 128 20.83 -10.65 10.42
C MET A 128 20.78 -10.57 11.95
N LEU A 129 20.30 -11.63 12.62
CA LEU A 129 20.02 -11.64 14.05
C LEU A 129 21.14 -11.03 14.93
N PRO A 130 22.44 -11.36 14.75
CA PRO A 130 23.51 -10.77 15.57
C PRO A 130 23.61 -9.25 15.48
N LYS A 131 23.23 -8.64 14.35
CA LYS A 131 23.27 -7.17 14.15
C LYS A 131 22.25 -6.43 15.02
N PHE A 132 21.22 -7.15 15.51
CA PHE A 132 20.10 -6.58 16.26
C PHE A 132 20.07 -6.99 17.73
N GLU A 133 21.14 -7.60 18.25
CA GLU A 133 21.22 -8.02 19.64
C GLU A 133 20.84 -6.89 20.61
N GLY A 134 19.94 -7.17 21.54
CA GLY A 134 19.40 -6.19 22.49
C GLY A 134 18.32 -5.25 21.95
N LYS A 135 17.89 -5.40 20.68
CA LYS A 135 16.80 -4.62 20.07
C LYS A 135 15.53 -5.45 19.88
N HIS A 136 14.39 -4.77 19.74
CA HIS A 136 13.10 -5.40 19.45
C HIS A 136 13.15 -6.29 18.20
N THR A 137 13.79 -5.84 17.14
CA THR A 137 13.98 -6.60 15.89
C THR A 137 14.60 -7.98 16.09
N ALA A 138 15.50 -8.17 17.06
CA ALA A 138 16.06 -9.50 17.34
C ALA A 138 15.01 -10.48 17.90
N ILE A 139 14.02 -9.99 18.63
CA ILE A 139 12.92 -10.82 19.14
C ILE A 139 12.07 -11.31 17.96
N GLU A 140 11.70 -10.41 17.05
CA GLU A 140 10.95 -10.75 15.83
C GLU A 140 11.72 -11.74 14.95
N LEU A 141 13.01 -11.49 14.69
CA LEU A 141 13.86 -12.41 13.92
C LEU A 141 13.93 -13.79 14.59
N GLN A 142 14.17 -13.83 15.90
CA GLN A 142 14.27 -15.10 16.63
C GLN A 142 12.95 -15.87 16.59
N PHE A 143 11.81 -15.20 16.76
CA PHE A 143 10.50 -15.82 16.66
C PHE A 143 10.30 -16.52 15.31
N TYR A 144 10.57 -15.84 14.20
CA TYR A 144 10.40 -16.44 12.88
C TYR A 144 11.44 -17.51 12.55
N ILE A 145 12.67 -17.39 13.06
CA ILE A 145 13.66 -18.47 13.00
C ILE A 145 13.12 -19.71 13.73
N ASP A 146 12.55 -19.54 14.93
CA ASP A 146 11.97 -20.63 15.71
C ASP A 146 10.78 -21.27 14.99
N VAL A 147 9.94 -20.47 14.33
CA VAL A 147 8.85 -20.96 13.47
C VAL A 147 9.41 -21.83 12.33
N MET A 148 10.37 -21.32 11.55
CA MET A 148 10.93 -22.03 10.40
C MET A 148 11.74 -23.28 10.77
N GLU A 149 12.27 -23.34 12.00
CA GLU A 149 12.94 -24.53 12.55
C GLU A 149 11.99 -25.52 13.24
N GLY A 150 10.68 -25.25 13.24
CA GLY A 150 9.67 -26.11 13.85
C GLY A 150 9.69 -26.11 15.38
N ARG A 151 10.24 -25.07 16.00
CA ARG A 151 10.25 -24.88 17.47
C ARG A 151 8.96 -24.25 17.99
N VAL A 152 8.18 -23.62 17.11
CA VAL A 152 6.83 -23.08 17.40
C VAL A 152 5.78 -23.99 16.76
N THR A 153 4.87 -24.53 17.59
CA THR A 153 3.84 -25.49 17.14
C THR A 153 2.51 -24.84 16.76
N GLU A 154 2.23 -23.64 17.28
CA GLU A 154 0.97 -22.91 17.06
C GLU A 154 1.21 -21.64 16.24
N PHE A 155 1.83 -21.79 15.07
CA PHE A 155 2.03 -20.69 14.14
C PHE A 155 0.92 -20.67 13.09
N GLU A 156 0.13 -19.59 13.07
CA GLU A 156 -0.79 -19.29 11.99
C GLU A 156 -0.14 -18.26 11.06
N LYS A 157 0.03 -18.64 9.79
CA LYS A 157 0.63 -17.79 8.77
C LYS A 157 -0.27 -16.60 8.47
N GLY A 158 0.31 -15.40 8.50
CA GLY A 158 -0.36 -14.19 8.01
C GLY A 158 -0.77 -14.33 6.54
N LEU A 159 -1.92 -13.76 6.21
CA LEU A 159 -2.41 -13.66 4.82
C LEU A 159 -2.32 -12.20 4.36
N ALA A 160 -2.19 -12.03 3.05
CA ALA A 160 -2.38 -10.73 2.42
C ALA A 160 -3.76 -10.16 2.83
N PHE A 161 -3.81 -8.89 3.19
CA PHE A 161 -5.03 -8.16 3.54
C PHE A 161 -6.13 -8.34 2.47
N CYS A 162 -5.77 -8.42 1.19
CA CYS A 162 -6.75 -8.60 0.12
C CYS A 162 -7.43 -9.98 0.10
N GLU A 163 -6.89 -10.98 0.79
CA GLU A 163 -7.51 -12.29 1.02
C GLU A 163 -8.39 -12.31 2.28
N MET A 164 -8.12 -11.42 3.24
CA MET A 164 -8.84 -11.35 4.51
C MET A 164 -10.13 -10.53 4.41
N ARG A 165 -10.21 -9.60 3.46
CA ARG A 165 -11.38 -8.73 3.32
C ARG A 165 -12.60 -9.54 2.87
N ASP A 166 -13.73 -9.36 3.56
CA ASP A 166 -15.00 -10.02 3.23
C ASP A 166 -15.36 -9.77 1.74
N VAL A 167 -15.80 -10.83 1.06
CA VAL A 167 -16.34 -10.77 -0.30
C VAL A 167 -17.54 -9.80 -0.34
N GLU A 168 -18.30 -9.72 0.74
CA GLU A 168 -19.33 -8.71 0.96
C GLU A 168 -18.74 -7.44 1.57
N TRP A 169 -18.01 -6.67 0.75
CA TRP A 169 -17.41 -5.37 1.13
C TRP A 169 -18.41 -4.41 1.81
N LYS A 170 -19.71 -4.53 1.50
CA LYS A 170 -20.76 -3.73 2.14
C LYS A 170 -20.79 -3.94 3.65
N ASN A 171 -20.60 -5.17 4.14
CA ASN A 171 -20.63 -5.46 5.57
C ASN A 171 -19.40 -4.87 6.27
N HIS A 172 -18.25 -4.88 5.59
CA HIS A 172 -17.00 -4.31 6.09
C HIS A 172 -17.09 -2.80 6.34
N TYR A 173 -17.80 -2.05 5.48
CA TYR A 173 -17.90 -0.59 5.58
C TYR A 173 -19.27 -0.05 6.05
N GLN A 174 -20.27 -0.92 6.29
CA GLN A 174 -21.61 -0.53 6.76
C GLN A 174 -21.56 0.31 8.04
N GLN A 175 -20.66 -0.04 8.97
CA GLN A 175 -20.51 0.69 10.24
C GLN A 175 -19.92 2.09 10.02
N MET A 176 -19.13 2.27 8.95
CA MET A 176 -18.52 3.56 8.60
C MET A 176 -19.50 4.47 7.85
N GLU A 177 -20.54 3.93 7.22
CA GLU A 177 -21.55 4.74 6.51
C GLU A 177 -22.23 5.77 7.43
N ALA A 178 -22.41 5.45 8.71
CA ALA A 178 -22.95 6.36 9.72
C ALA A 178 -22.02 7.56 10.01
N ILE A 179 -20.69 7.37 9.95
CA ILE A 179 -19.69 8.42 10.14
C ILE A 179 -19.75 9.43 8.98
N PHE A 180 -19.93 8.95 7.75
CA PHE A 180 -19.96 9.80 6.55
C PHE A 180 -21.33 10.43 6.27
N SER A 181 -22.41 9.78 6.72
CA SER A 181 -23.79 10.29 6.66
C SER A 181 -23.97 11.63 7.38
N GLN A 182 -23.19 11.91 8.42
CA GLN A 182 -23.30 13.16 9.19
C GLN A 182 -22.65 14.38 8.50
N SER A 183 -21.97 14.20 7.36
CA SER A 183 -21.30 15.28 6.62
C SER A 183 -22.18 16.00 5.59
N GLU A 184 -23.50 15.98 5.75
CA GLU A 184 -24.42 16.83 4.97
C GLU A 184 -24.36 18.31 5.41
N ALA A 185 -23.16 18.89 5.53
CA ALA A 185 -23.07 20.33 5.30
C ALA A 185 -23.35 20.55 3.81
N PRO A 186 -24.27 21.45 3.41
CA PRO A 186 -24.43 21.77 2.01
C PRO A 186 -23.06 22.17 1.47
N ILE A 187 -22.57 21.44 0.46
CA ILE A 187 -21.34 21.81 -0.24
C ILE A 187 -21.55 23.25 -0.68
N HIS A 188 -20.81 24.18 -0.07
CA HIS A 188 -20.75 25.55 -0.55
C HIS A 188 -20.07 25.47 -1.91
N SER A 189 -20.87 25.35 -2.97
CA SER A 189 -20.35 25.51 -4.31
C SER A 189 -19.85 26.94 -4.39
N ASP A 190 -18.55 27.12 -4.56
CA ASP A 190 -18.00 28.39 -4.99
C ASP A 190 -18.79 28.90 -6.20
N LYS A 191 -18.87 30.22 -6.34
CA LYS A 191 -19.63 30.87 -7.38
C LYS A 191 -19.31 30.23 -8.73
N LYS A 192 -20.29 29.53 -9.32
CA LYS A 192 -20.13 28.88 -10.63
C LYS A 192 -19.56 29.89 -11.62
N VAL A 193 -18.45 29.54 -12.27
CA VAL A 193 -17.83 30.38 -13.30
C VAL A 193 -18.86 30.69 -14.38
N GLY A 194 -19.18 31.97 -14.53
CA GLY A 194 -20.11 32.43 -15.55
C GLY A 194 -19.50 32.28 -16.94
N ARG A 195 -20.33 32.05 -17.96
CA ARG A 195 -19.89 31.95 -19.38
C ARG A 195 -18.96 33.09 -19.82
N ASN A 196 -19.14 34.28 -19.26
CA ASN A 196 -18.40 35.49 -19.62
C ASN A 196 -17.28 35.86 -18.63
N ASP A 197 -17.11 35.12 -17.54
CA ASP A 197 -16.06 35.37 -16.55
C ASP A 197 -14.69 34.97 -17.11
N PRO A 198 -13.57 35.52 -16.57
CA PRO A 198 -12.23 35.06 -16.91
C PRO A 198 -12.10 33.55 -16.73
N CYS A 199 -11.47 32.89 -17.69
CA CYS A 199 -11.30 31.45 -17.66
C CYS A 199 -10.29 31.04 -16.57
N ILE A 200 -10.68 30.04 -15.78
CA ILE A 200 -9.89 29.52 -14.65
C ILE A 200 -8.57 28.83 -15.07
N CYS A 201 -8.35 28.57 -16.36
CA CYS A 201 -7.08 28.00 -16.86
C CYS A 201 -5.96 29.04 -17.04
N GLY A 202 -6.20 30.32 -16.71
CA GLY A 202 -5.19 31.38 -16.80
C GLY A 202 -4.97 31.95 -18.20
N SER A 203 -5.80 31.58 -19.19
CA SER A 203 -5.64 32.02 -20.59
C SER A 203 -5.93 33.50 -20.85
N GLY A 204 -6.49 34.22 -19.88
CA GLY A 204 -6.97 35.60 -20.04
C GLY A 204 -8.24 35.75 -20.89
N LYS A 205 -8.80 34.66 -21.43
CA LYS A 205 -10.03 34.65 -22.24
C LYS A 205 -11.27 34.48 -21.36
N LYS A 206 -12.46 34.79 -21.90
CA LYS A 206 -13.74 34.43 -21.25
C LYS A 206 -13.92 32.91 -21.24
N PHE A 207 -14.54 32.34 -20.21
CA PHE A 207 -14.74 30.90 -20.05
C PHE A 207 -15.36 30.25 -21.31
N LYS A 208 -16.39 30.89 -21.91
CA LYS A 208 -17.04 30.44 -23.14
C LYS A 208 -16.16 30.36 -24.38
N GLN A 209 -15.02 31.05 -24.39
CA GLN A 209 -14.10 31.10 -25.52
C GLN A 209 -12.81 30.31 -25.28
N CYS A 210 -12.74 29.58 -24.17
CA CYS A 210 -11.54 28.83 -23.81
C CYS A 210 -11.84 27.37 -23.46
N CYS A 211 -12.56 27.11 -22.35
CA CYS A 211 -12.74 25.77 -21.81
C CYS A 211 -14.19 25.25 -21.92
N MET A 212 -15.07 25.99 -22.60
CA MET A 212 -16.47 25.60 -22.83
C MET A 212 -16.73 25.06 -24.25
N ASN A 213 -15.68 24.91 -25.05
CA ASN A 213 -15.73 24.30 -26.38
C ASN A 213 -14.71 23.18 -26.46
#